data_AF-E2SQ05-F1
#
_entry.id   AF-E2SQ05-F1
#
_cell.length_a   1.000
_cell.length_b   1.000
_cell.length_c   1.000
_cell.angle_alpha   90.00
_cell.angle_beta   90.00
_cell.angle_gamma   90.00
#
_symmetry.space_group_name_H-M   'P 1'
#
loop_
_entity.id
_entity.type
_entity.pdbx_description
1 polymer ?
#
loop_
_entity_poly.entity_id
_entity_poly.type
_entity_poly.pdbx_seq_one_letter_code
_entity_poly.pdbx_strand_id
1 'polypeptide(L)'
;MKIAVVTDSGSGLTKQQADELGIFYLPLQIIIQDKMFLDGENITVEEIYEYLRNGEMPTTSMPPMGLVEELFTQLKEEGYEAVIAVPLSQGLSSTSSIMQAVAKEHDVKLHIIESYTTCNIQRYLAESAIKLVQQGLDLDTICERLNASAADSGTLIIPDDLQHLKRGGRLTPLAAALGGLLKIKPILRLDRESEGKVDVYDKVRTMSKAQSKAISTFQEHGLTTEYTLTVLHSGAPQEGEKLKAMMEEAFPGLDLYYGLIGAVISAHTGVGCLGIQYIRKVEM
;
A
#
# COMPACT_ATOMS: atom_id res chain seq x y z
N MET A 1 0.63 -9.24 -27.71
CA MET A 1 0.33 -9.84 -26.41
C MET A 1 -0.69 -8.97 -25.71
N LYS A 2 -1.90 -9.47 -25.41
CA LYS A 2 -2.88 -8.72 -24.61
C LYS A 2 -2.55 -8.91 -23.12
N ILE A 3 -2.17 -7.84 -22.42
CA ILE A 3 -1.71 -7.88 -21.02
C ILE A 3 -2.75 -7.21 -20.13
N ALA A 4 -3.18 -7.88 -19.07
CA ALA A 4 -4.03 -7.30 -18.03
C ALA A 4 -3.17 -6.74 -16.89
N VAL A 5 -3.64 -5.66 -16.26
CA VAL A 5 -3.08 -5.15 -15.01
C VAL A 5 -4.09 -5.35 -13.90
N VAL A 6 -3.67 -5.99 -12.81
CA VAL A 6 -4.52 -6.28 -11.64
C VAL A 6 -3.89 -5.64 -10.40
N THR A 7 -4.71 -5.05 -9.53
CA THR A 7 -4.29 -4.65 -8.18
C THR A 7 -5.38 -5.00 -7.17
N ASP A 8 -5.09 -4.78 -5.89
CA ASP A 8 -6.06 -4.90 -4.81
C ASP A 8 -6.28 -3.56 -4.08
N SER A 9 -7.25 -3.55 -3.17
CA SER A 9 -7.62 -2.34 -2.43
C SER A 9 -6.52 -1.78 -1.51
N GLY A 10 -5.44 -2.55 -1.24
CA GLY A 10 -4.26 -2.04 -0.53
C GLY A 10 -3.60 -0.85 -1.23
N SER A 11 -3.79 -0.71 -2.55
CA SER A 11 -3.35 0.45 -3.33
C SER A 11 -4.00 1.77 -2.88
N GLY A 12 -5.14 1.71 -2.19
CA GLY A 12 -5.96 2.88 -1.87
C GLY A 12 -6.80 3.37 -3.05
N LEU A 13 -6.82 2.66 -4.19
CA LEU A 13 -7.80 2.88 -5.24
C LEU A 13 -9.17 2.35 -4.81
N THR A 14 -10.23 3.02 -5.25
CA THR A 14 -11.58 2.44 -5.28
C THR A 14 -11.76 1.59 -6.54
N LYS A 15 -12.76 0.70 -6.54
CA LYS A 15 -13.15 -0.06 -7.74
C LYS A 15 -13.43 0.86 -8.92
N GLN A 16 -14.16 1.95 -8.68
CA GLN A 16 -14.46 2.95 -9.71
C GLN A 16 -13.18 3.57 -10.30
N GLN A 17 -12.24 3.98 -9.46
CA GLN A 17 -10.98 4.57 -9.94
C GLN A 17 -10.16 3.56 -10.75
N ALA A 18 -10.12 2.30 -10.32
CA ALA A 18 -9.44 1.24 -11.06
C ALA A 18 -10.09 1.01 -12.44
N ASP A 19 -11.43 0.98 -12.50
CA ASP A 19 -12.17 0.83 -13.76
C ASP A 19 -11.90 1.98 -14.74
N GLU A 20 -11.88 3.23 -14.25
CA GLU A 20 -11.55 4.42 -15.06
C GLU A 20 -10.14 4.38 -15.64
N LEU A 21 -9.20 3.73 -14.93
CA LEU A 21 -7.81 3.55 -15.37
C LEU A 21 -7.63 2.33 -16.29
N GLY A 22 -8.63 1.44 -16.39
CA GLY A 22 -8.50 0.15 -17.08
C GLY A 22 -7.66 -0.87 -16.30
N ILE A 23 -7.68 -0.79 -14.96
CA ILE A 23 -7.00 -1.71 -14.05
C ILE A 23 -8.06 -2.63 -13.41
N PHE A 24 -7.85 -3.94 -13.48
CA PHE A 24 -8.68 -4.91 -12.78
C PHE A 24 -8.43 -4.84 -11.27
N TYR A 25 -9.50 -4.95 -10.49
CA TYR A 25 -9.48 -4.67 -9.05
C TYR A 25 -9.99 -5.85 -8.23
N LEU A 26 -9.28 -6.18 -7.17
CA LEU A 26 -9.70 -7.16 -6.17
C LEU A 26 -9.88 -6.49 -4.79
N PRO A 27 -11.12 -6.36 -4.28
CA PRO A 27 -11.35 -5.74 -2.98
C PRO A 27 -10.86 -6.64 -1.84
N LEU A 28 -10.09 -6.10 -0.90
CA LEU A 28 -9.87 -6.78 0.38
C LEU A 28 -11.15 -6.70 1.23
N GLN A 29 -11.29 -7.64 2.18
CA GLN A 29 -12.46 -7.67 3.05
C GLN A 29 -12.18 -6.92 4.35
N ILE A 30 -13.15 -6.14 4.82
CA ILE A 30 -13.15 -5.55 6.16
C ILE A 30 -14.32 -6.13 6.95
N ILE A 31 -14.03 -6.67 8.13
CA ILE A 31 -15.02 -7.29 9.01
C ILE A 31 -15.14 -6.44 10.28
N ILE A 32 -16.35 -5.97 10.53
CA ILE A 32 -16.70 -5.13 11.68
C ILE A 32 -17.90 -5.77 12.35
N GLN A 33 -17.70 -6.31 13.56
CA GLN A 33 -18.70 -7.12 14.26
C GLN A 33 -19.16 -8.29 13.36
N ASP A 34 -20.45 -8.37 13.04
CA ASP A 34 -21.05 -9.40 12.18
C ASP A 34 -21.21 -8.96 10.72
N LYS A 35 -20.68 -7.79 10.34
CA LYS A 35 -20.77 -7.25 8.98
C LYS A 35 -19.45 -7.39 8.23
N MET A 36 -19.56 -7.73 6.95
CA MET A 36 -18.46 -7.81 6.01
C MET A 36 -18.64 -6.75 4.92
N PHE A 37 -17.56 -6.05 4.62
CA PHE A 37 -17.47 -5.04 3.58
C PHE A 37 -16.35 -5.38 2.60
N LEU A 38 -16.50 -4.93 1.36
CA LEU A 38 -15.51 -4.96 0.30
C LEU A 38 -14.89 -3.57 0.20
N ASP A 39 -13.60 -3.48 0.54
CA ASP A 39 -12.86 -2.22 0.57
C ASP A 39 -12.80 -1.58 -0.82
N GLY A 40 -13.05 -0.28 -0.88
CA GLY A 40 -13.12 0.48 -2.13
C GLY A 40 -14.34 0.21 -3.00
N GLU A 41 -15.31 -0.59 -2.52
CA GLU A 41 -16.59 -0.87 -3.20
C GLU A 41 -17.81 -0.41 -2.39
N ASN A 42 -17.98 -0.96 -1.17
CA ASN A 42 -19.18 -0.73 -0.36
C ASN A 42 -18.89 -0.24 1.06
N ILE A 43 -17.64 0.18 1.30
CA ILE A 43 -17.23 0.91 2.50
C ILE A 43 -16.24 2.00 2.14
N THR A 44 -16.45 3.17 2.71
CA THR A 44 -15.61 4.35 2.54
C THR A 44 -14.55 4.43 3.63
N VAL A 45 -13.52 5.23 3.36
CA VAL A 45 -12.44 5.50 4.31
C VAL A 45 -12.98 6.26 5.55
N GLU A 46 -13.91 7.17 5.33
CA GLU A 46 -14.57 7.96 6.36
C GLU A 46 -15.38 7.08 7.33
N GLU A 47 -16.14 6.12 6.80
CA GLU A 47 -16.89 5.15 7.63
C GLU A 47 -15.95 4.34 8.53
N ILE A 48 -14.80 3.87 8.01
CA ILE A 48 -13.80 3.18 8.83
C ILE A 48 -13.29 4.07 9.97
N TYR A 49 -13.06 5.36 9.72
CA TYR A 49 -12.64 6.26 10.79
C TYR A 49 -13.69 6.42 11.88
N GLU A 50 -14.98 6.42 11.54
CA GLU A 50 -16.04 6.47 12.54
C GLU A 50 -16.04 5.22 13.42
N TYR A 51 -15.93 4.03 12.83
CA TYR A 51 -15.81 2.77 13.58
C TYR A 51 -14.60 2.80 14.53
N LEU A 52 -13.43 3.19 14.03
CA LEU A 52 -12.21 3.26 14.84
C LEU A 52 -12.32 4.28 15.98
N ARG A 53 -12.90 5.46 15.74
CA ARG A 53 -13.13 6.48 16.79
C ARG A 53 -14.13 6.02 17.85
N ASN A 54 -15.08 5.17 17.49
CA ASN A 54 -16.02 4.55 18.42
C ASN A 54 -15.37 3.42 19.25
N GLY A 55 -14.06 3.18 19.07
CA GLY A 55 -13.32 2.11 19.76
C GLY A 55 -13.57 0.73 19.16
N GLU A 56 -14.25 0.65 18.01
CA GLU A 56 -14.37 -0.58 17.28
C GLU A 56 -13.02 -0.96 16.66
N MET A 57 -12.90 -2.24 16.43
CA MET A 57 -11.62 -2.87 16.22
C MET A 57 -11.78 -3.82 15.02
N PRO A 58 -11.91 -3.28 13.79
CA PRO A 58 -12.11 -4.07 12.58
C PRO A 58 -11.01 -5.12 12.41
N THR A 59 -11.34 -6.18 11.69
CA THR A 59 -10.37 -7.14 11.17
C THR A 59 -10.46 -7.16 9.65
N THR A 60 -9.48 -7.74 8.98
CA THR A 60 -9.47 -7.80 7.52
C THR A 60 -9.11 -9.19 7.03
N SER A 61 -9.51 -9.48 5.80
CA SER A 61 -9.13 -10.69 5.09
C SER A 61 -8.70 -10.35 3.66
N MET A 62 -8.07 -11.31 3.00
CA MET A 62 -7.77 -11.29 1.57
C MET A 62 -9.05 -11.09 0.74
N PRO A 63 -8.94 -10.82 -0.58
CA PRO A 63 -10.11 -10.85 -1.44
C PRO A 63 -10.85 -12.20 -1.34
N PRO A 64 -12.19 -12.22 -1.44
CA PRO A 64 -12.94 -13.46 -1.49
C PRO A 64 -12.44 -14.35 -2.62
N MET A 65 -12.22 -15.66 -2.35
CA MET A 65 -11.67 -16.58 -3.35
C MET A 65 -12.49 -16.61 -4.64
N GLY A 66 -13.82 -16.60 -4.52
CA GLY A 66 -14.73 -16.58 -5.68
C GLY A 66 -14.49 -15.37 -6.60
N LEU A 67 -14.20 -14.18 -6.05
CA LEU A 67 -13.90 -13.00 -6.89
C LEU A 67 -12.56 -13.12 -7.60
N VAL A 68 -11.58 -13.81 -7.00
CA VAL A 68 -10.29 -14.09 -7.65
C VAL A 68 -10.49 -15.09 -8.79
N GLU A 69 -11.22 -16.19 -8.56
CA GLU A 69 -11.55 -17.18 -9.59
C GLU A 69 -12.35 -16.57 -10.76
N GLU A 70 -13.36 -15.76 -10.45
CA GLU A 70 -14.17 -15.05 -11.45
C GLU A 70 -13.31 -14.12 -12.30
N LEU A 71 -12.44 -13.32 -11.68
CA LEU A 71 -11.55 -12.42 -12.40
C LEU A 71 -10.62 -13.19 -13.35
N PHE A 72 -9.93 -14.23 -12.88
CA PHE A 72 -8.99 -14.97 -13.74
C PHE A 72 -9.71 -15.78 -14.84
N THR A 73 -10.94 -16.22 -14.60
CA THR A 73 -11.81 -16.79 -15.63
C THR A 73 -12.12 -15.74 -16.71
N GLN A 74 -12.61 -14.56 -16.30
CA GLN A 74 -12.92 -13.46 -17.20
C GLN A 74 -11.70 -13.07 -18.04
N LEU A 75 -10.53 -12.92 -17.42
CA LEU A 75 -9.30 -12.54 -18.13
C LEU A 75 -8.96 -13.54 -19.24
N LYS A 76 -9.11 -14.84 -18.97
CA LYS A 76 -8.90 -15.88 -19.98
C LYS A 76 -9.92 -15.84 -21.10
N GLU A 77 -11.21 -15.69 -20.78
CA GLU A 77 -12.29 -15.60 -21.77
C GLU A 77 -12.17 -14.37 -22.68
N GLU A 78 -11.70 -13.25 -22.13
CA GLU A 78 -11.41 -12.03 -22.88
C GLU A 78 -10.10 -12.09 -23.69
N GLY A 79 -9.38 -13.21 -23.65
CA GLY A 79 -8.17 -13.45 -24.44
C GLY A 79 -6.94 -12.69 -23.94
N TYR A 80 -6.86 -12.37 -22.65
CA TYR A 80 -5.61 -11.91 -22.05
C TYR A 80 -4.59 -13.05 -22.02
N GLU A 81 -3.38 -12.76 -22.48
CA GLU A 81 -2.29 -13.74 -22.59
C GLU A 81 -1.33 -13.70 -21.39
N ALA A 82 -1.32 -12.57 -20.67
CA ALA A 82 -0.53 -12.38 -19.46
C ALA A 82 -1.19 -11.39 -18.50
N VAL A 83 -0.84 -11.50 -17.22
CA VAL A 83 -1.33 -10.64 -16.15
C VAL A 83 -0.13 -10.08 -15.40
N ILE A 84 -0.08 -8.75 -15.25
CA ILE A 84 0.80 -8.06 -14.31
C ILE A 84 -0.04 -7.72 -13.09
N ALA A 85 0.25 -8.33 -11.96
CA ALA A 85 -0.46 -8.07 -10.71
C ALA A 85 0.44 -7.29 -9.74
N VAL A 86 -0.11 -6.23 -9.16
CA VAL A 86 0.55 -5.37 -8.16
C VAL A 86 -0.29 -5.40 -6.87
N PRO A 87 -0.30 -6.53 -6.13
CA PRO A 87 -0.99 -6.61 -4.85
C PRO A 87 -0.22 -5.89 -3.74
N LEU A 88 -0.85 -5.73 -2.57
CA LEU A 88 -0.12 -5.37 -1.35
C LEU A 88 0.91 -6.45 -1.00
N SER A 89 1.96 -6.05 -0.29
CA SER A 89 3.10 -6.93 -0.01
C SER A 89 2.71 -8.27 0.60
N GLN A 90 3.41 -9.33 0.16
CA GLN A 90 3.29 -10.67 0.73
C GLN A 90 3.64 -10.73 2.23
N GLY A 91 4.41 -9.76 2.74
CA GLY A 91 4.69 -9.63 4.18
C GLY A 91 3.48 -9.16 5.01
N LEU A 92 2.42 -8.65 4.37
CA LEU A 92 1.21 -8.14 5.01
C LEU A 92 -0.04 -9.00 4.78
N SER A 93 -0.10 -9.69 3.62
CA SER A 93 -1.27 -10.45 3.16
C SER A 93 -0.86 -11.59 2.25
N SER A 94 -1.65 -12.67 2.20
CA SER A 94 -1.44 -13.77 1.25
C SER A 94 -2.20 -13.56 -0.08
N THR A 95 -2.62 -12.33 -0.39
CA THR A 95 -3.32 -11.97 -1.63
C THR A 95 -2.54 -12.42 -2.87
N SER A 96 -1.23 -12.20 -2.91
CA SER A 96 -0.37 -12.64 -4.01
C SER A 96 -0.34 -14.17 -4.14
N SER A 97 -0.34 -14.90 -3.02
CA SER A 97 -0.33 -16.36 -3.01
C SER A 97 -1.63 -16.96 -3.57
N ILE A 98 -2.79 -16.37 -3.24
CA ILE A 98 -4.07 -16.84 -3.80
C ILE A 98 -4.17 -16.53 -5.30
N MET A 99 -3.69 -15.35 -5.74
CA MET A 99 -3.62 -15.01 -7.17
C MET A 99 -2.74 -16.03 -7.93
N GLN A 100 -1.58 -16.41 -7.37
CA GLN A 100 -0.70 -17.41 -7.97
C GLN A 100 -1.34 -18.80 -8.07
N ALA A 101 -2.07 -19.23 -7.05
CA ALA A 101 -2.77 -20.51 -7.06
C ALA A 101 -3.83 -20.55 -8.17
N VAL A 102 -4.71 -19.54 -8.22
CA VAL A 102 -5.78 -19.43 -9.22
C VAL A 102 -5.20 -19.27 -10.63
N ALA A 103 -4.20 -18.41 -10.83
CA ALA A 103 -3.57 -18.23 -12.14
C ALA A 103 -3.00 -19.55 -12.69
N LYS A 104 -2.39 -20.37 -11.83
CA LYS A 104 -1.88 -21.68 -12.19
C LYS A 104 -2.99 -22.64 -12.61
N GLU A 105 -4.11 -22.66 -11.87
CA GLU A 105 -5.26 -23.51 -12.20
C GLU A 105 -5.90 -23.12 -13.54
N HIS A 106 -5.91 -21.82 -13.85
CA HIS A 106 -6.46 -21.30 -15.10
C HIS A 106 -5.46 -21.28 -16.27
N ASP A 107 -4.20 -21.71 -16.07
CA ASP A 107 -3.11 -21.62 -17.06
C ASP A 107 -2.89 -20.19 -17.58
N VAL A 108 -2.94 -19.21 -16.67
CA VAL A 108 -2.73 -17.80 -16.94
C VAL A 108 -1.30 -17.41 -16.56
N LYS A 109 -0.57 -16.78 -17.49
CA LYS A 109 0.79 -16.28 -17.24
C LYS A 109 0.75 -15.05 -16.31
N LEU A 110 0.95 -15.28 -15.02
CA LEU A 110 0.94 -14.24 -13.98
C LEU A 110 2.34 -13.78 -13.60
N HIS A 111 2.54 -12.46 -13.58
CA HIS A 111 3.71 -11.78 -13.05
C HIS A 111 3.31 -10.91 -11.85
N ILE A 112 3.82 -11.25 -10.67
CA ILE A 112 3.60 -10.47 -9.45
C ILE A 112 4.73 -9.44 -9.32
N ILE A 113 4.36 -8.16 -9.18
CA ILE A 113 5.28 -7.09 -8.80
C ILE A 113 5.22 -6.93 -7.28
N GLU A 114 6.22 -7.46 -6.59
CA GLU A 114 6.35 -7.30 -5.14
C GLU A 114 6.94 -5.93 -4.82
N SER A 115 6.11 -5.05 -4.28
CA SER A 115 6.51 -3.69 -3.92
C SER A 115 7.19 -3.60 -2.55
N TYR A 116 7.14 -4.67 -1.74
CA TYR A 116 7.53 -4.69 -0.33
C TYR A 116 6.79 -3.64 0.53
N THR A 117 5.65 -3.15 0.05
CA THR A 117 4.83 -2.16 0.74
C THR A 117 3.36 -2.21 0.27
N THR A 118 2.62 -1.13 0.47
CA THR A 118 1.23 -0.92 0.06
C THR A 118 0.97 0.57 -0.16
N CYS A 119 -0.30 1.00 -0.20
CA CYS A 119 -0.70 2.40 -0.44
C CYS A 119 -0.19 2.97 -1.77
N ASN A 120 0.29 4.22 -1.79
CA ASN A 120 0.53 4.95 -3.03
C ASN A 120 1.67 4.36 -3.86
N ILE A 121 2.65 3.69 -3.25
CA ILE A 121 3.68 2.96 -4.01
C ILE A 121 3.04 1.84 -4.85
N GLN A 122 2.16 1.03 -4.23
CA GLN A 122 1.41 -0.02 -4.93
C GLN A 122 0.54 0.58 -6.05
N ARG A 123 -0.19 1.66 -5.75
CA ARG A 123 -0.98 2.41 -6.74
C ARG A 123 -0.14 2.91 -7.90
N TYR A 124 0.99 3.57 -7.61
CA TYR A 124 1.89 4.14 -8.60
C TYR A 124 2.42 3.08 -9.55
N LEU A 125 2.80 1.91 -9.03
CA LEU A 125 3.26 0.78 -9.83
C LEU A 125 2.14 0.22 -10.72
N ALA A 126 0.90 0.10 -10.21
CA ALA A 126 -0.25 -0.35 -11.00
C ALA A 126 -0.60 0.64 -12.12
N GLU A 127 -0.65 1.94 -11.81
CA GLU A 127 -0.87 3.01 -12.79
C GLU A 127 0.26 3.09 -13.84
N SER A 128 1.50 2.83 -13.44
CA SER A 128 2.64 2.78 -14.36
C SER A 128 2.57 1.54 -15.25
N ALA A 129 2.20 0.39 -14.70
CA ALA A 129 2.03 -0.84 -15.47
C ALA A 129 1.01 -0.66 -16.61
N ILE A 130 -0.16 -0.10 -16.32
CA ILE A 130 -1.19 0.07 -17.35
C ILE A 130 -0.77 1.08 -18.43
N LYS A 131 -0.05 2.15 -18.05
CA LYS A 131 0.52 3.10 -19.02
C LYS A 131 1.54 2.44 -19.95
N LEU A 132 2.44 1.61 -19.41
CA LEU A 132 3.43 0.90 -20.21
C LEU A 132 2.79 -0.13 -21.15
N VAL A 133 1.75 -0.84 -20.68
CA VAL A 133 0.94 -1.74 -21.51
C VAL A 133 0.27 -0.98 -22.66
N GLN A 134 -0.32 0.18 -22.38
CA GLN A 134 -0.96 1.04 -23.39
C GLN A 134 0.03 1.59 -24.42
N GLN A 135 1.29 1.79 -24.04
CA GLN A 135 2.38 2.17 -24.94
C GLN A 135 2.89 1.00 -25.80
N GLY A 136 2.43 -0.23 -25.53
CA GLY A 136 2.78 -1.41 -26.32
C GLY A 136 4.15 -2.01 -26.02
N LEU A 137 4.72 -1.73 -24.84
CA LEU A 137 5.96 -2.37 -24.40
C LEU A 137 5.73 -3.87 -24.17
N ASP A 138 6.79 -4.66 -24.32
CA ASP A 138 6.74 -6.08 -24.04
C ASP A 138 6.73 -6.37 -22.52
N LEU A 139 6.15 -7.51 -22.16
CA LEU A 139 5.92 -7.91 -20.77
C LEU A 139 7.18 -7.91 -19.90
N ASP A 140 8.32 -8.37 -20.43
CA ASP A 140 9.55 -8.53 -19.67
C ASP A 140 10.15 -7.15 -19.36
N THR A 141 10.18 -6.24 -20.37
CA THR A 141 10.60 -4.84 -20.18
C THR A 141 9.72 -4.12 -19.16
N ILE A 142 8.39 -4.32 -19.20
CA ILE A 142 7.47 -3.72 -18.22
C ILE A 142 7.81 -4.22 -16.81
N CYS A 143 7.93 -5.54 -16.64
CA CYS A 143 8.23 -6.13 -15.34
C CYS A 143 9.60 -5.66 -14.82
N GLU A 144 10.62 -5.54 -15.67
CA GLU A 144 11.94 -5.05 -15.30
C GLU A 144 11.88 -3.62 -14.75
N ARG A 145 11.22 -2.70 -15.47
CA ARG A 145 11.08 -1.29 -15.07
C ARG A 145 10.31 -1.13 -13.77
N LEU A 146 9.22 -1.89 -13.60
CA LEU A 146 8.43 -1.89 -12.36
C LEU A 146 9.23 -2.43 -11.18
N ASN A 147 9.96 -3.54 -11.36
CA ASN A 147 10.79 -4.12 -10.30
C ASN A 147 11.97 -3.21 -9.91
N ALA A 148 12.59 -2.52 -10.89
CA ALA A 148 13.65 -1.56 -10.62
C ALA A 148 13.15 -0.37 -9.78
N SER A 149 11.95 0.15 -10.11
CA SER A 149 11.29 1.21 -9.34
C SER A 149 10.91 0.75 -7.93
N ALA A 150 10.28 -0.43 -7.80
CA ALA A 150 9.92 -1.03 -6.51
C ALA A 150 11.14 -1.27 -5.61
N ALA A 151 12.26 -1.71 -6.17
CA ALA A 151 13.50 -1.98 -5.44
C ALA A 151 14.15 -0.72 -4.86
N ASP A 152 13.85 0.45 -5.41
CA ASP A 152 14.33 1.76 -4.93
C ASP A 152 13.15 2.61 -4.45
N SER A 153 12.43 2.04 -3.49
CA SER A 153 11.29 2.64 -2.81
C SER A 153 11.32 2.33 -1.32
N GLY A 154 10.59 3.09 -0.52
CA GLY A 154 10.54 2.88 0.93
C GLY A 154 9.35 3.55 1.57
N THR A 155 8.88 2.99 2.68
CA THR A 155 7.79 3.53 3.49
C THR A 155 8.21 3.65 4.95
N LEU A 156 7.97 4.83 5.53
CA LEU A 156 7.99 5.03 6.98
C LEU A 156 6.57 5.29 7.49
N ILE A 157 6.24 4.63 8.59
CA ILE A 157 4.93 4.70 9.23
C ILE A 157 5.12 5.27 10.64
N ILE A 158 4.34 6.29 10.98
CA ILE A 158 4.34 6.90 12.31
C ILE A 158 2.92 6.74 12.87
N PRO A 159 2.63 5.62 13.54
CA PRO A 159 1.30 5.37 14.08
C PRO A 159 1.02 6.24 15.31
N ASP A 160 -0.26 6.51 15.60
CA ASP A 160 -0.59 7.16 16.87
C ASP A 160 -0.43 6.20 18.06
N ASP A 161 -0.97 4.98 17.90
CA ASP A 161 -0.78 3.84 18.78
C ASP A 161 -0.42 2.55 17.99
N LEU A 162 0.17 1.57 18.68
CA LEU A 162 0.54 0.28 18.08
C LEU A 162 -0.52 -0.81 18.25
N GLN A 163 -1.64 -0.55 18.94
CA GLN A 163 -2.58 -1.60 19.32
C GLN A 163 -3.26 -2.21 18.10
N HIS A 164 -3.63 -1.39 17.12
CA HIS A 164 -4.25 -1.83 15.88
C HIS A 164 -3.31 -2.74 15.10
N LEU A 165 -2.07 -2.31 14.85
CA LEU A 165 -1.07 -3.08 14.10
C LEU A 165 -0.70 -4.39 14.83
N LYS A 166 -0.57 -4.32 16.16
CA LYS A 166 -0.25 -5.48 17.01
C LYS A 166 -1.37 -6.51 16.99
N ARG A 167 -2.62 -6.09 17.18
CA ARG A 167 -3.78 -6.97 17.18
C ARG A 167 -4.04 -7.56 15.80
N GLY A 168 -3.83 -6.78 14.75
CA GLY A 168 -3.90 -7.24 13.37
C GLY A 168 -2.79 -8.22 13.01
N GLY A 169 -1.74 -8.37 13.83
CA GLY A 169 -0.63 -9.30 13.58
C GLY A 169 0.33 -8.88 12.46
N ARG A 170 0.31 -7.60 12.06
CA ARG A 170 1.15 -7.07 10.97
C ARG A 170 2.50 -6.53 11.43
N LEU A 171 2.71 -6.47 12.75
CA LEU A 171 4.01 -6.13 13.35
C LEU A 171 4.93 -7.35 13.42
N THR A 172 6.22 -7.14 13.14
CA THR A 172 7.25 -8.10 13.55
C THR A 172 7.22 -8.32 15.07
N PRO A 173 7.79 -9.43 15.58
CA PRO A 173 7.89 -9.66 17.02
C PRO A 173 8.59 -8.52 17.77
N LEU A 174 9.62 -7.93 17.16
CA LEU A 174 10.35 -6.79 17.73
C LEU A 174 9.45 -5.54 17.82
N ALA A 175 8.69 -5.23 16.77
CA ALA A 175 7.77 -4.10 16.76
C ALA A 175 6.60 -4.30 17.72
N ALA A 176 6.06 -5.51 17.83
CA ALA A 176 4.96 -5.84 18.75
C ALA A 176 5.35 -5.66 20.24
N ALA A 177 6.63 -5.81 20.58
CA ALA A 177 7.15 -5.59 21.92
C ALA A 177 7.17 -4.10 22.33
N LEU A 178 7.04 -3.16 21.38
CA LEU A 178 7.04 -1.72 21.68
C LEU A 178 5.71 -1.20 22.25
N GLY A 179 4.60 -1.89 22.03
CA GLY A 179 3.24 -1.43 22.38
C GLY A 179 2.94 -1.24 23.88
N GLY A 180 3.92 -1.48 24.76
CA GLY A 180 3.80 -1.27 26.22
C GLY A 180 4.76 -0.23 26.81
N LEU A 181 5.66 0.37 26.01
CA LEU A 181 6.63 1.34 26.52
C LEU A 181 6.02 2.74 26.56
N LEU A 182 5.75 3.22 27.78
CA LEU A 182 5.22 4.57 28.01
C LEU A 182 6.20 5.64 27.48
N LYS A 183 5.66 6.68 26.84
CA LYS A 183 6.40 7.87 26.35
C LYS A 183 7.40 7.59 25.21
N ILE A 184 7.14 6.59 24.37
CA ILE A 184 7.87 6.39 23.10
C ILE A 184 6.90 6.54 21.94
N LYS A 185 7.34 7.21 20.87
CA LYS A 185 6.66 7.27 19.58
C LYS A 185 7.54 6.49 18.57
N PRO A 186 7.10 5.31 18.13
CA PRO A 186 7.85 4.49 17.19
C PRO A 186 7.81 5.12 15.79
N ILE A 187 8.88 4.91 15.04
CA ILE A 187 8.91 5.04 13.59
C ILE A 187 9.07 3.63 13.08
N LEU A 188 8.13 3.18 12.26
CA LEU A 188 8.15 1.86 11.67
C LEU A 188 8.60 1.98 10.20
N ARG A 189 9.17 0.90 9.67
CA ARG A 189 9.50 0.75 8.26
C ARG A 189 8.66 -0.35 7.62
N LEU A 190 8.46 -0.19 6.33
CA LEU A 190 7.86 -1.17 5.44
C LEU A 190 8.54 -1.02 4.08
N ASP A 191 9.42 -1.97 3.76
CA ASP A 191 10.36 -1.88 2.65
C ASP A 191 10.99 -3.26 2.36
N ARG A 192 11.92 -3.31 1.41
CA ARG A 192 12.63 -4.53 1.06
C ARG A 192 13.49 -5.08 2.20
N GLU A 193 14.10 -4.23 3.02
CA GLU A 193 14.95 -4.67 4.14
C GLU A 193 14.15 -5.36 5.26
N SER A 194 12.88 -4.99 5.40
CA SER A 194 11.92 -5.61 6.30
C SER A 194 11.14 -6.77 5.65
N GLU A 195 11.50 -7.17 4.42
CA GLU A 195 10.78 -8.17 3.63
C GLU A 195 9.28 -7.85 3.49
N GLY A 196 8.93 -6.57 3.42
CA GLY A 196 7.55 -6.12 3.34
C GLY A 196 6.72 -6.37 4.60
N LYS A 197 7.37 -6.50 5.76
CA LYS A 197 6.73 -6.61 7.08
C LYS A 197 6.86 -5.29 7.82
N VAL A 198 5.89 -4.95 8.69
CA VAL A 198 5.99 -3.73 9.49
C VAL A 198 6.98 -3.95 10.65
N ASP A 199 8.16 -3.36 10.54
CA ASP A 199 9.25 -3.50 11.51
C ASP A 199 9.66 -2.17 12.15
N VAL A 200 10.44 -2.22 13.22
CA VAL A 200 10.95 -1.03 13.90
C VAL A 200 12.06 -0.40 13.07
N TYR A 201 11.90 0.87 12.71
CA TYR A 201 12.99 1.68 12.16
C TYR A 201 13.72 2.44 13.27
N ASP A 202 13.00 3.23 14.06
CA ASP A 202 13.57 4.06 15.13
C ASP A 202 12.54 4.35 16.23
N LYS A 203 12.98 4.98 17.33
CA LYS A 203 12.17 5.28 18.51
C LYS A 203 12.50 6.67 19.03
N VAL A 204 11.51 7.56 18.99
CA VAL A 204 11.64 8.93 19.52
C VAL A 204 10.61 9.18 20.62
N ARG A 205 10.54 10.42 21.13
CA ARG A 205 9.67 10.78 22.27
C ARG A 205 8.38 11.49 21.88
N THR A 206 8.31 12.10 20.69
CA THR A 206 7.18 12.94 20.28
C THR A 206 6.87 12.77 18.80
N MET A 207 5.62 13.05 18.40
CA MET A 207 5.19 13.02 17.01
C MET A 207 6.02 13.97 16.12
N SER A 208 6.27 15.19 16.59
CA SER A 208 7.09 16.15 15.83
C SER A 208 8.52 15.66 15.60
N LYS A 209 9.16 14.99 16.58
CA LYS A 209 10.48 14.39 16.40
C LYS A 209 10.44 13.21 15.43
N ALA A 210 9.34 12.46 15.40
CA ALA A 210 9.18 11.33 14.50
C ALA A 210 9.10 11.79 13.05
N GLN A 211 8.29 12.83 12.79
CA GLN A 211 8.18 13.47 11.48
C GLN A 211 9.54 14.02 11.00
N SER A 212 10.23 14.80 11.84
CA SER A 212 11.57 15.33 11.49
C SER A 212 12.58 14.21 11.23
N LYS A 213 12.57 13.13 12.01
CA LYS A 213 13.48 12.00 11.79
C LYS A 213 13.17 11.29 10.48
N ALA A 214 11.89 11.04 10.16
CA ALA A 214 11.49 10.42 8.90
C ALA A 214 11.93 11.25 7.68
N ILE A 215 11.75 12.58 7.73
CA ILE A 215 12.24 13.49 6.69
C ILE A 215 13.76 13.41 6.56
N SER A 216 14.50 13.48 7.68
CA SER A 216 15.97 13.39 7.64
C SER A 216 16.46 12.06 7.06
N THR A 217 15.78 10.95 7.35
CA THR A 217 16.08 9.64 6.76
C THR A 217 15.93 9.67 5.24
N PHE A 218 14.87 10.29 4.72
CA PHE A 218 14.68 10.41 3.28
C PHE A 218 15.71 11.35 2.64
N GLN A 219 16.15 12.40 3.34
CA GLN A 219 17.25 13.28 2.89
C GLN A 219 18.58 12.53 2.83
N GLU A 220 18.86 11.67 3.82
CA GLU A 220 20.05 10.80 3.86
C GLU A 220 20.08 9.79 2.69
N HIS A 221 18.92 9.35 2.19
CA HIS A 221 18.82 8.50 0.99
C HIS A 221 19.21 9.21 -0.31
N GLY A 222 19.24 10.56 -0.31
CA GLY A 222 19.65 11.34 -1.48
C GLY A 222 18.60 11.40 -2.60
N LEU A 223 17.33 11.58 -2.25
CA LEU A 223 16.23 11.68 -3.21
C LEU A 223 16.40 12.87 -4.15
N THR A 224 16.23 12.62 -5.46
CA THR A 224 16.33 13.60 -6.55
C THR A 224 14.99 13.73 -7.29
N THR A 225 14.94 14.54 -8.36
CA THR A 225 13.77 14.67 -9.26
C THR A 225 13.35 13.37 -9.95
N GLU A 226 14.20 12.35 -9.91
CA GLU A 226 13.92 10.98 -10.35
C GLU A 226 12.99 10.23 -9.40
N TYR A 227 12.59 10.81 -8.28
CA TYR A 227 11.68 10.23 -7.31
C TYR A 227 10.37 11.01 -7.24
N THR A 228 9.34 10.33 -6.75
CA THR A 228 8.11 10.97 -6.26
C THR A 228 7.94 10.66 -4.78
N LEU A 229 7.37 11.61 -4.07
CA LEU A 229 7.13 11.56 -2.63
C LEU A 229 5.65 11.35 -2.36
N THR A 230 5.36 10.84 -1.18
CA THR A 230 3.99 10.64 -0.72
C THR A 230 3.89 10.96 0.75
N VAL A 231 2.81 11.66 1.12
CA VAL A 231 2.36 11.83 2.50
C VAL A 231 0.92 11.33 2.60
N LEU A 232 0.68 10.43 3.54
CA LEU A 232 -0.65 9.87 3.81
C LEU A 232 -1.01 10.06 5.28
N HIS A 233 -2.30 10.18 5.56
CA HIS A 233 -2.80 10.12 6.93
C HIS A 233 -4.07 9.28 7.08
N SER A 234 -4.27 8.72 8.26
CA SER A 234 -5.51 8.06 8.67
C SER A 234 -6.26 8.96 9.64
N GLY A 235 -7.30 9.66 9.18
CA GLY A 235 -8.16 10.49 10.04
C GLY A 235 -7.48 11.63 10.82
N ALA A 236 -6.30 12.10 10.39
CA ALA A 236 -5.50 13.15 11.02
C ALA A 236 -5.07 14.25 10.02
N PRO A 237 -6.03 15.03 9.49
CA PRO A 237 -5.75 16.00 8.43
C PRO A 237 -4.82 17.13 8.87
N GLN A 238 -4.88 17.58 10.13
CA GLN A 238 -4.01 18.68 10.60
C GLN A 238 -2.54 18.23 10.64
N GLU A 239 -2.28 17.04 11.15
CA GLU A 239 -0.96 16.43 11.22
C GLU A 239 -0.45 16.03 9.83
N GLY A 240 -1.34 15.56 8.96
CA GLY A 240 -1.05 15.27 7.55
C GLY A 240 -0.61 16.51 6.77
N GLU A 241 -1.38 17.61 6.85
CA GLU A 241 -1.05 18.89 6.20
C GLU A 241 0.26 19.48 6.73
N LYS A 242 0.48 19.38 8.05
CA LYS A 242 1.75 19.80 8.65
C LYS A 242 2.92 19.00 8.08
N LEU A 243 2.78 17.67 8.00
CA LEU A 243 3.82 16.79 7.47
C LEU A 243 4.07 17.04 5.97
N LYS A 244 3.00 17.27 5.20
CA LYS A 244 3.06 17.68 3.79
C LYS A 244 3.90 18.95 3.63
N ALA A 245 3.60 20.00 4.38
CA ALA A 245 4.34 21.25 4.31
C ALA A 245 5.83 21.06 4.66
N MET A 246 6.14 20.26 5.68
CA MET A 246 7.53 19.94 6.05
C MET A 246 8.27 19.15 4.95
N MET A 247 7.57 18.23 4.27
CA MET A 247 8.14 17.47 3.14
C MET A 247 8.38 18.36 1.92
N GLU A 248 7.45 19.26 1.59
CA GLU A 248 7.60 20.22 0.48
C GLU A 248 8.78 21.19 0.73
N GLU A 249 8.98 21.63 1.98
CA GLU A 249 10.14 22.45 2.37
C GLU A 249 11.46 21.67 2.27
N ALA A 250 11.46 20.40 2.70
CA ALA A 250 12.66 19.56 2.74
C ALA A 250 13.11 19.05 1.35
N PHE A 251 12.19 18.93 0.40
CA PHE A 251 12.41 18.37 -0.94
C PHE A 251 11.88 19.30 -2.05
N PRO A 252 12.44 20.51 -2.20
CA PRO A 252 11.96 21.47 -3.19
C PRO A 252 12.08 20.91 -4.62
N GLY A 253 10.98 20.94 -5.36
CA GLY A 253 10.91 20.53 -6.77
C GLY A 253 10.69 19.04 -7.01
N LEU A 254 10.50 18.23 -5.96
CA LEU A 254 10.02 16.85 -6.12
C LEU A 254 8.49 16.83 -6.14
N ASP A 255 7.91 15.95 -6.96
CA ASP A 255 6.48 15.71 -6.97
C ASP A 255 6.07 15.08 -5.63
N LEU A 256 4.98 15.58 -5.03
CA LEU A 256 4.45 15.07 -3.78
C LEU A 256 2.96 14.75 -3.91
N TYR A 257 2.63 13.48 -3.73
CA TYR A 257 1.25 13.03 -3.56
C TYR A 257 0.83 13.18 -2.10
N TYR A 258 -0.33 13.79 -1.87
CA TYR A 258 -0.95 13.86 -0.55
C TYR A 258 -2.33 13.19 -0.60
N GLY A 259 -2.61 12.31 0.37
CA GLY A 259 -3.86 11.58 0.38
C GLY A 259 -4.16 10.88 1.70
N LEU A 260 -5.18 10.01 1.65
CA LEU A 260 -5.62 9.22 2.78
C LEU A 260 -4.96 7.83 2.77
N ILE A 261 -4.76 7.27 3.96
CA ILE A 261 -4.53 5.82 4.09
C ILE A 261 -5.87 5.11 3.84
N GLY A 262 -5.88 4.15 2.90
CA GLY A 262 -7.08 3.39 2.50
C GLY A 262 -7.76 2.67 3.68
N ALA A 263 -9.03 2.27 3.50
CA ALA A 263 -9.88 1.81 4.59
C ALA A 263 -9.36 0.51 5.22
N VAL A 264 -8.96 -0.48 4.40
CA VAL A 264 -8.38 -1.74 4.89
C VAL A 264 -7.06 -1.53 5.64
N ILE A 265 -6.23 -0.59 5.18
CA ILE A 265 -4.95 -0.28 5.84
C ILE A 265 -5.20 0.49 7.14
N SER A 266 -6.16 1.42 7.15
CA SER A 266 -6.58 2.16 8.34
C SER A 266 -7.12 1.25 9.44
N ALA A 267 -7.76 0.13 9.11
CA ALA A 267 -8.17 -0.88 10.10
C ALA A 267 -6.98 -1.45 10.90
N HIS A 268 -5.78 -1.49 10.30
CA HIS A 268 -4.55 -1.95 10.95
C HIS A 268 -3.72 -0.82 11.53
N THR A 269 -3.68 0.35 10.90
CA THR A 269 -2.83 1.46 11.37
C THR A 269 -3.49 2.34 12.41
N GLY A 270 -4.83 2.36 12.46
CA GLY A 270 -5.62 3.19 13.35
C GLY A 270 -5.66 4.67 12.93
N VAL A 271 -6.63 5.40 13.48
CA VAL A 271 -6.73 6.86 13.32
C VAL A 271 -5.53 7.55 13.98
N GLY A 272 -5.04 8.63 13.37
CA GLY A 272 -3.85 9.33 13.83
C GLY A 272 -2.55 8.89 13.14
N CYS A 273 -2.58 7.78 12.40
CA CYS A 273 -1.41 7.28 11.70
C CYS A 273 -0.99 8.20 10.54
N LEU A 274 0.31 8.41 10.40
CA LEU A 274 0.93 9.09 9.26
C LEU A 274 1.80 8.11 8.48
N GLY A 275 1.81 8.22 7.16
CA GLY A 275 2.69 7.47 6.27
C GLY A 275 3.48 8.40 5.38
N ILE A 276 4.76 8.10 5.15
CA ILE A 276 5.59 8.80 4.18
C ILE A 276 6.21 7.74 3.27
N GLN A 277 6.17 7.98 1.96
CA GLN A 277 6.75 7.07 0.98
C GLN A 277 7.60 7.83 -0.03
N TYR A 278 8.63 7.16 -0.54
CA TYR A 278 9.33 7.57 -1.76
C TYR A 278 9.38 6.38 -2.72
N ILE A 279 9.40 6.67 -4.01
CA ILE A 279 9.64 5.67 -5.04
C ILE A 279 10.35 6.33 -6.22
N ARG A 280 11.38 5.67 -6.74
CA ARG A 280 12.02 6.06 -7.99
C ARG A 280 10.99 5.96 -9.11
N LYS A 281 10.90 6.98 -9.96
CA LYS A 281 9.99 7.03 -11.09
C LYS A 281 10.25 5.85 -12.03
N VAL A 282 9.19 5.18 -12.45
CA VAL A 282 9.24 4.16 -13.51
C VAL A 282 9.62 4.84 -14.81
N GLU A 283 10.57 4.25 -15.52
CA GLU A 283 10.92 4.67 -16.88
C GLU A 283 9.73 4.38 -17.80
N MET A 284 9.14 5.44 -18.37
CA MET A 284 7.91 5.35 -19.17
C MET A 284 8.12 4.85 -20.58
#